data_AF-A0A920V3A5-F1
#
_entry.id   AF-A0A920V3A5-F1
#
_cell.length_a   1.000
_cell.length_b   1.000
_cell.length_c   1.000
_cell.angle_alpha   90.00
_cell.angle_beta   90.00
_cell.angle_gamma   90.00
#
_symmetry.space_group_name_H-M   'P 1'
#
loop_
_entity.id
_entity.type
_entity.pdbx_description
1 polymer ?
#
loop_
_entity_poly.entity_id
_entity_poly.type
_entity_poly.pdbx_seq_one_letter_code
_entity_poly.pdbx_strand_id
1 'polypeptide(L)'
;MLIFVVRVLYFFVCAGALYNFINQPTLDLPYSTAILLFVLLLFVTQIFTVIDVVIRQKRIEVISSIYFGLLVGALLNYLMLQALEPFRQQLISIKITGTKPVRPWT
;
A
#
# COMPACT_ATOMS: atom_id res chain seq x y z
N MET A 1 23.90 0.59 -11.32
CA MET A 1 22.98 1.69 -11.64
C MET A 1 21.53 1.24 -11.45
N LEU A 2 21.01 0.33 -12.27
CA LEU A 2 19.66 -0.26 -12.11
C LEU A 2 19.38 -0.83 -10.70
N ILE A 3 20.31 -1.60 -10.17
CA ILE A 3 20.23 -2.23 -8.85
C ILE A 3 20.11 -1.19 -7.72
N PHE A 4 20.69 0.00 -7.89
CA PHE A 4 20.61 1.09 -6.91
C PHE A 4 19.23 1.76 -6.95
N VAL A 5 18.69 1.97 -8.16
CA VAL A 5 17.35 2.55 -8.36
C VAL A 5 16.27 1.64 -7.79
N VAL A 6 16.33 0.33 -8.06
CA VAL A 6 15.40 -0.66 -7.48
C VAL A 6 15.45 -0.62 -5.95
N ARG A 7 16.64 -0.45 -5.36
CA ARG A 7 16.81 -0.37 -3.91
C ARG A 7 16.18 0.87 -3.30
N VAL A 8 16.33 2.02 -3.94
CA VAL A 8 15.71 3.27 -3.50
C VAL A 8 14.18 3.15 -3.62
N LEU A 9 13.69 2.66 -4.75
CA LEU A 9 12.25 2.48 -4.99
C LEU A 9 11.62 1.50 -3.99
N TYR A 10 12.30 0.37 -3.73
CA TYR A 10 11.86 -0.61 -2.74
C TYR A 10 11.84 -0.06 -1.32
N PHE A 11 12.86 0.73 -0.95
CA PHE A 11 12.90 1.42 0.33
C PHE A 11 11.72 2.39 0.49
N PHE A 12 11.40 3.16 -0.55
CA PHE A 12 10.24 4.05 -0.54
C PHE A 12 8.91 3.30 -0.41
N VAL A 13 8.74 2.17 -1.12
CA VAL A 13 7.52 1.34 -1.02
C VAL A 13 7.39 0.73 0.37
N CYS A 14 8.46 0.17 0.95
CA CYS A 14 8.44 -0.38 2.31
C CYS A 14 8.20 0.72 3.36
N ALA A 15 8.86 1.87 3.24
CA ALA A 15 8.66 2.99 4.15
C ALA A 15 7.23 3.51 4.11
N GLY A 16 6.65 3.64 2.91
CA GLY A 16 5.25 4.04 2.73
C GLY A 16 4.26 3.02 3.31
N ALA A 17 4.50 1.72 3.08
CA ALA A 17 3.66 0.66 3.62
C ALA A 17 3.70 0.61 5.16
N LEU A 18 4.89 0.67 5.76
CA LEU A 18 5.04 0.70 7.22
C LEU A 18 4.46 1.97 7.85
N TYR A 19 4.63 3.13 7.21
CA TYR A 19 4.05 4.38 7.69
C TYR A 19 2.52 4.30 7.75
N ASN A 20 1.90 3.74 6.71
CA ASN A 20 0.45 3.54 6.66
C ASN A 20 -0.01 2.51 7.71
N PHE A 21 0.75 1.42 7.87
CA PHE A 21 0.46 0.37 8.85
C PHE A 21 0.50 0.88 10.30
N ILE A 22 1.42 1.80 10.64
CA ILE A 22 1.52 2.34 12.01
C ILE A 22 0.50 3.44 12.28
N ASN A 23 0.18 4.26 11.28
CA ASN A 23 -0.86 5.30 11.42
C ASN A 23 -2.29 4.75 11.33
N GLN A 24 -2.45 3.44 11.28
CA GLN A 24 -3.75 2.81 11.19
C GLN A 24 -4.48 3.01 12.54
N PRO A 25 -5.70 3.58 12.55
CA PRO A 25 -6.41 3.95 13.78
C PRO A 25 -6.86 2.76 14.64
N THR A 26 -6.57 1.53 14.20
CA THR A 26 -6.86 0.28 14.89
C THR A 26 -5.74 -0.19 15.82
N LEU A 27 -4.53 0.39 15.72
CA LEU A 27 -3.40 0.05 16.59
C LEU A 27 -3.26 1.08 17.72
N ASP A 28 -3.87 0.79 18.86
CA ASP A 28 -3.69 1.53 20.11
C ASP A 28 -2.43 1.01 20.84
N LEU A 29 -1.26 1.23 20.23
CA LEU A 29 0.03 0.78 20.76
C LEU A 29 0.78 1.95 21.43
N PRO A 30 1.53 1.70 22.52
CA PRO A 30 2.46 2.68 23.07
C PRO A 30 3.47 3.11 22.01
N TYR A 31 3.80 4.40 21.98
CA TYR A 31 4.72 4.99 20.99
C TYR A 31 6.07 4.25 20.89
N SER A 32 6.61 3.78 22.02
CA SER A 32 7.85 3.01 22.08
C SER A 32 7.74 1.66 21.37
N THR A 33 6.62 0.95 21.52
CA THR A 33 6.37 -0.36 20.89
C THR A 33 6.11 -0.20 19.39
N ALA A 34 5.43 0.86 18.97
CA ALA A 34 5.18 1.17 17.56
C ALA A 34 6.49 1.42 16.79
N ILE A 35 7.43 2.18 17.38
CA ILE A 35 8.75 2.41 16.79
C ILE A 35 9.56 1.11 16.73
N LEU A 36 9.49 0.28 17.77
CA LEU A 36 10.24 -0.97 17.81
C LEU A 36 9.74 -1.96 16.74
N LEU A 37 8.42 -2.07 16.56
CA LEU A 37 7.81 -2.84 15.48
C LEU A 37 8.17 -2.28 14.10
N PHE A 38 8.18 -0.95 13.94
CA PHE A 38 8.62 -0.29 12.72
C PHE A 38 10.04 -0.74 12.35
N VAL A 39 10.99 -0.54 13.28
CA VAL A 39 12.40 -0.83 13.05
C VAL A 39 12.60 -2.32 12.76
N LEU A 40 11.91 -3.22 13.48
CA LEU A 40 12.04 -4.66 13.29
C LEU A 40 11.49 -5.10 11.92
N LEU A 41 10.30 -4.63 11.53
CA LEU A 41 9.70 -4.92 10.22
C LEU A 41 10.56 -4.34 9.08
N LEU A 42 11.12 -3.15 9.27
CA LEU A 42 12.05 -2.54 8.32
C LEU A 42 13.32 -3.37 8.19
N PHE A 43 13.86 -3.89 9.30
CA PHE A 43 15.06 -4.73 9.28
C PHE A 43 14.83 -6.05 8.51
N VAL A 44 13.67 -6.69 8.73
CA VAL A 44 13.30 -7.94 8.05
C VAL A 44 13.14 -7.73 6.54
N THR A 45 12.47 -6.65 6.14
CA THR A 45 12.30 -6.32 4.72
C THR A 45 13.64 -6.01 4.04
N GLN A 46 14.58 -5.37 4.77
CA GLN A 46 15.92 -5.09 4.28
C GLN A 46 16.76 -6.35 4.04
N ILE A 47 16.60 -7.39 4.86
CA ILE A 47 17.29 -8.69 4.70
C ILE A 47 16.86 -9.36 3.40
N PHE A 48 15.56 -9.39 3.11
CA PHE A 48 15.04 -9.91 1.84
C PHE A 48 15.61 -9.16 0.64
N THR A 49 15.78 -7.85 0.75
CA THR A 49 16.40 -7.04 -0.32
C THR A 49 17.87 -7.39 -0.55
N VAL A 50 18.61 -7.72 0.51
CA VAL A 50 20.02 -8.13 0.42
C VAL A 50 20.14 -9.49 -0.26
N ILE A 51 19.23 -10.43 0.02
CA ILE A 51 19.19 -11.75 -0.63
C ILE A 51 18.93 -11.60 -2.13
N ASP A 52 17.98 -10.73 -2.50
CA ASP A 52 17.64 -10.47 -3.91
C ASP A 52 18.81 -9.82 -4.68
N VAL A 53 19.62 -8.99 -4.00
CA VAL A 53 20.84 -8.36 -4.57
C VAL A 53 21.93 -9.36 -4.92
N VAL A 54 22.01 -10.50 -4.24
CA VAL A 54 23.01 -11.53 -4.55
C VAL A 54 22.73 -12.16 -5.92
N ILE A 55 21.48 -12.13 -6.39
CA ILE A 55 21.05 -12.66 -7.68
C ILE A 55 21.18 -11.56 -8.76
N ARG A 56 22.41 -11.24 -9.13
CA ARG A 56 22.74 -10.10 -10.02
C ARG A 56 22.44 -10.40 -11.50
N GLN A 57 21.49 -9.71 -12.13
CA GLN A 57 21.37 -9.67 -13.60
C GLN A 57 21.40 -8.24 -14.18
N LYS A 58 22.36 -7.98 -15.07
CA LYS A 58 22.48 -6.76 -15.88
C LYS A 58 21.57 -6.87 -17.12
N ARG A 59 20.42 -6.19 -17.23
CA ARG A 59 19.70 -5.97 -18.51
C ARG A 59 18.87 -4.68 -18.48
N ILE A 60 18.96 -3.89 -19.55
CA ILE A 60 18.18 -2.64 -19.77
C ILE A 60 16.67 -2.94 -19.81
N GLU A 61 16.31 -4.18 -20.15
CA GLU A 61 14.95 -4.73 -20.05
C GLU A 61 14.32 -4.56 -18.66
N VAL A 62 15.10 -4.65 -17.59
CA VAL A 62 14.57 -4.61 -16.22
C VAL A 62 14.14 -3.19 -15.83
N ILE A 63 14.80 -2.14 -16.34
CA ILE A 63 14.35 -0.75 -16.12
C ILE A 63 13.01 -0.54 -16.82
N SER A 64 12.93 -0.94 -18.09
CA SER A 64 11.72 -0.80 -18.91
C SER A 64 10.52 -1.50 -18.27
N SER A 65 10.70 -2.74 -17.80
CA SER A 65 9.61 -3.51 -17.19
C SER A 65 9.14 -2.90 -15.86
N ILE A 66 10.01 -2.27 -15.08
CA ILE A 66 9.63 -1.55 -13.86
C ILE A 66 8.81 -0.31 -14.18
N TYR A 67 9.25 0.51 -15.15
CA TYR A 67 8.49 1.70 -15.56
C TYR A 67 7.14 1.32 -16.16
N PHE A 68 7.10 0.27 -16.98
CA PHE A 68 5.86 -0.25 -17.55
C PHE A 68 4.94 -0.80 -16.45
N GLY A 69 5.48 -1.59 -15.52
CA GLY A 69 4.73 -2.15 -14.40
C GLY A 69 4.17 -1.09 -13.45
N LEU A 70 4.94 -0.05 -13.13
CA LEU A 70 4.48 1.07 -12.30
C LEU A 70 3.39 1.90 -12.99
N LEU A 71 3.57 2.19 -14.28
CA LEU A 71 2.60 2.94 -15.06
C LEU A 71 1.28 2.17 -15.20
N VAL A 72 1.35 0.90 -15.57
CA VAL A 72 0.19 0.01 -15.68
C VAL A 72 -0.47 -0.19 -14.31
N GLY A 73 0.31 -0.42 -13.25
CA GLY A 73 -0.20 -0.58 -11.90
C GLY A 73 -0.93 0.67 -11.38
N ALA A 74 -0.36 1.86 -11.59
CA ALA A 74 -1.00 3.12 -11.22
C ALA A 74 -2.30 3.35 -12.01
N LEU A 75 -2.28 3.03 -13.32
CA LEU A 75 -3.46 3.15 -14.17
C LEU A 75 -4.56 2.17 -13.75
N LEU A 76 -4.20 0.91 -13.44
CA LEU A 76 -5.15 -0.09 -12.94
C LEU A 76 -5.73 0.30 -11.58
N ASN A 77 -4.92 0.83 -10.67
CA ASN A 77 -5.44 1.33 -9.38
C ASN A 77 -6.45 2.46 -9.60
N TYR A 78 -6.15 3.40 -10.50
CA TYR A 78 -7.07 4.47 -10.84
C TYR A 78 -8.37 3.95 -11.46
N LEU A 79 -8.27 3.03 -12.43
CA LEU A 79 -9.43 2.40 -13.05
C LEU A 79 -10.25 1.57 -12.06
N MET A 80 -9.60 0.89 -11.12
CA MET A 80 -10.25 0.12 -10.06
C MET A 80 -11.04 1.03 -9.14
N LEU A 81 -10.47 2.16 -8.71
CA LEU A 81 -11.20 3.15 -7.91
C LEU A 81 -12.40 3.70 -8.68
N GLN A 82 -12.23 3.98 -9.97
CA GLN A 82 -13.31 4.46 -10.83
C GLN A 82 -14.42 3.42 -11.01
N ALA A 83 -14.07 2.14 -11.15
CA ALA A 83 -15.04 1.05 -11.25
C ALA A 83 -15.75 0.76 -9.91
N LEU A 84 -15.09 1.06 -8.77
CA LEU A 84 -15.64 0.83 -7.43
C LEU A 84 -16.54 1.98 -6.93
N GLU A 85 -16.52 3.13 -7.60
CA GLU A 85 -17.35 4.30 -7.28
C GLU A 85 -18.85 4.00 -7.14
N PRO A 86 -19.53 3.26 -8.06
CA PRO A 86 -20.94 2.91 -7.88
C PRO A 86 -21.19 2.10 -6.61
N PHE A 87 -20.26 1.21 -6.26
CA PHE A 87 -20.36 0.38 -5.06
C PHE A 87 -20.20 1.21 -3.78
N ARG A 88 -19.29 2.19 -3.79
CA ARG A 88 -19.16 3.17 -2.71
C ARG A 88 -20.45 3.97 -2.51
N GLN A 89 -21.09 4.40 -3.59
CA GLN A 89 -22.36 5.14 -3.51
C GLN A 89 -23.50 4.29 -2.95
N GLN A 90 -23.59 3.02 -3.34
CA GLN A 90 -24.56 2.07 -2.80
C GLN A 90 -24.32 1.79 -1.30
N LEU A 91 -23.07 1.62 -0.88
CA LEU A 91 -22.74 1.45 0.54
C LEU A 91 -23.13 2.66 1.38
N ILE A 92 -22.91 3.88 0.86
CA ILE A 92 -23.30 5.12 1.54
C ILE A 92 -24.84 5.21 1.67
N SER A 93 -25.60 4.89 0.62
CA SER A 93 -27.07 4.97 0.67
C SER A 93 -27.69 3.93 1.62
N ILE A 94 -27.12 2.73 1.69
CA ILE A 94 -27.51 1.70 2.67
C ILE A 94 -27.20 2.16 4.10
N LYS A 95 -26.01 2.73 4.34
CA LYS A 95 -25.63 3.26 5.67
C LYS A 95 -26.55 4.40 6.13
N ILE A 96 -26.99 5.27 5.20
CA ILE A 96 -27.95 6.35 5.49
C ILE A 96 -29.35 5.78 5.76
N THR A 97 -29.78 4.76 5.04
CA THR A 97 -31.10 4.11 5.23
C THR A 97 -31.19 3.38 6.57
N GLY A 98 -30.11 2.76 7.04
CA GLY A 98 -30.03 2.14 8.37
C GLY A 98 -30.04 3.11 9.56
N THR A 99 -29.82 4.41 9.32
CA THR A 99 -29.88 5.47 10.36
C THR A 99 -31.19 6.23 10.41
N LYS A 100 -32.13 5.98 9.49
CA LYS A 100 -33.47 6.56 9.60
C LYS A 100 -34.29 5.71 10.59
N PRO A 101 -34.71 6.23 11.75
CA PRO A 101 -35.78 5.55 12.48
C PRO A 101 -36.97 5.50 11.53
N VAL A 102 -37.43 4.30 11.23
CA VAL A 102 -38.71 4.06 10.57
C VAL A 102 -39.74 4.81 11.42
N ARG A 103 -40.22 5.97 10.93
CA ARG A 103 -41.36 6.60 11.58
C ARG A 103 -42.55 5.68 11.32
N PRO A 104 -43.19 5.13 12.35
CA PRO A 104 -44.47 4.50 12.15
C PRO A 104 -45.47 5.62 11.82
N TRP A 105 -46.46 5.31 10.97
CA TRP A 105 -47.63 6.13 10.62
C TRP A 105 -47.44 7.17 9.48
N THR A 106 -47.51 6.66 8.24
CA THR A 106 -48.47 7.08 7.20
C THR A 106 -48.81 5.87 6.35
#